data_AF-A0A8H7IX07-F1
#
_entry.id   AF-A0A8H7IX07-F1
#
_cell.length_a   1.000
_cell.length_b   1.000
_cell.length_c   1.000
_cell.angle_alpha   90.00
_cell.angle_beta   90.00
_cell.angle_gamma   90.00
#
_symmetry.space_group_name_H-M   'P 1'
#
loop_
_entity.id
_entity.type
_entity.pdbx_description
1 polymer ?
#
loop_
_entity_poly.entity_id
_entity_poly.type
_entity_poly.pdbx_seq_one_letter_code
_entity_poly.pdbx_strand_id
1 'polypeptide(L)'
;MSFSFGFSGDDIEEDPNDVVPQAQEQNAEIAHVPPPIQARVHDLDELLASLPDKLSFSTLALTSPKGFTTRLPRREIFDVRVQLMAEDDGSQENVLAGLENTDLQTNIYEGGYKTWECSLDLVKFLLERGPRKDLDDLVRVNHVIELGCGSAVPSLLLFQYALKNQLSMIFTLADYNADVVRLVTLPNLVLAWAATLSPEQNATLLPDGNLLSNGDEEHGDLYLTPEILTAFKQQLQQTGLTLNLLSGSWTPTAKFLDLVPSTPELNTLILGSETIYSPASLTAFAETIVALMGRVKTGKAIVAAKRVYFGVGGSVDAFREQCANRSAVAYEMEFEGLETGGVRRCLLEVQMC
;
A
#
# COMPACT_ATOMS: atom_id res chain seq x y z
N MET A 1 -22.61 27.31 20.95
CA MET A 1 -22.72 25.91 20.51
C MET A 1 -21.57 25.67 19.55
N SER A 2 -20.44 25.14 20.04
CA SER A 2 -19.31 24.80 19.17
C SER A 2 -19.67 23.51 18.44
N PHE A 3 -19.87 23.61 17.13
CA PHE A 3 -19.89 22.45 16.25
C PHE A 3 -18.45 21.97 16.08
N SER A 4 -18.13 20.82 16.65
CA SER A 4 -16.88 20.09 16.39
C SER A 4 -17.19 19.07 15.31
N PHE A 5 -16.62 19.25 14.12
CA PHE A 5 -16.54 18.18 13.13
C PHE A 5 -15.41 17.25 13.57
N GLY A 6 -15.75 16.06 14.07
CA GLY A 6 -14.80 14.98 14.23
C GLY A 6 -14.73 14.19 12.93
N PHE A 7 -13.68 14.44 12.13
CA PHE A 7 -13.37 13.68 10.90
C PHE A 7 -12.10 12.83 11.02
N SER A 8 -11.55 12.67 12.22
CA SER A 8 -10.42 11.76 12.45
C SER A 8 -10.96 10.35 12.71
N GLY A 9 -11.16 9.54 11.66
CA GLY A 9 -11.49 8.12 11.84
C GLY A 9 -11.91 7.31 10.61
N ASP A 10 -12.49 7.92 9.57
CA ASP A 10 -13.12 7.14 8.46
C ASP A 10 -12.13 6.45 7.50
N ASP A 11 -10.85 6.80 7.58
CA ASP A 11 -9.84 6.42 6.59
C ASP A 11 -8.91 5.27 7.01
N ILE A 12 -8.91 4.93 8.30
CA ILE A 12 -8.16 3.80 8.86
C ILE A 12 -9.20 2.80 9.32
N GLU A 13 -9.16 1.59 8.76
CA GLU A 13 -10.10 0.56 9.17
C GLU A 13 -9.61 -0.15 10.44
N GLU A 14 -10.42 -0.02 11.48
CA GLU A 14 -10.48 -0.96 12.60
C GLU A 14 -11.42 -2.12 12.22
N ASP A 15 -11.29 -3.27 12.88
CA ASP A 15 -11.99 -4.50 12.50
C ASP A 15 -13.52 -4.30 12.38
N PRO A 16 -14.19 -4.75 11.30
CA PRO A 16 -15.65 -4.73 11.21
C PRO A 16 -16.35 -5.56 12.31
N ASN A 17 -15.61 -6.42 13.04
CA ASN A 17 -16.13 -7.15 14.21
C ASN A 17 -16.07 -6.39 15.54
N ASP A 18 -15.46 -5.20 15.60
CA ASP A 18 -15.56 -4.31 16.78
C ASP A 18 -16.88 -3.53 16.81
N VAL A 19 -17.69 -3.65 15.75
CA VAL A 19 -19.09 -3.20 15.68
C VAL A 19 -20.01 -4.42 15.66
N VAL A 20 -21.07 -4.37 16.47
CA VAL A 20 -22.05 -5.45 16.73
C VAL A 20 -22.34 -6.32 15.49
N PRO A 21 -22.34 -7.67 15.60
CA PRO A 21 -22.54 -8.55 14.46
C PRO A 21 -23.89 -8.28 13.79
N GLN A 22 -23.86 -7.70 12.59
CA GLN A 22 -25.01 -7.74 11.70
C GLN A 22 -25.09 -9.14 11.10
N ALA A 23 -26.19 -9.81 11.38
CA ALA A 23 -26.53 -11.09 10.79
C ALA A 23 -26.56 -10.95 9.25
N GLN A 24 -25.55 -11.45 8.57
CA GLN A 24 -25.64 -11.74 7.15
C GLN A 24 -26.62 -12.91 6.99
N GLU A 25 -27.82 -12.62 6.50
CA GLU A 25 -28.73 -13.63 5.99
C GLU A 25 -28.04 -14.37 4.85
N GLN A 26 -27.72 -15.65 5.08
CA GLN A 26 -27.28 -16.58 4.04
C GLN A 26 -28.45 -16.87 3.09
N ASN A 27 -28.65 -16.01 2.09
CA ASN A 27 -29.24 -16.43 0.82
C ASN A 27 -28.09 -16.85 -0.09
N ALA A 28 -27.79 -18.15 -0.06
CA ALA A 28 -26.90 -18.79 -1.01
C ALA A 28 -27.58 -18.90 -2.39
N GLU A 29 -27.70 -17.79 -3.10
CA GLU A 29 -27.57 -17.83 -4.55
C GLU A 29 -26.08 -17.91 -4.85
N ILE A 30 -25.66 -18.88 -5.66
CA ILE A 30 -24.29 -18.96 -6.16
C ILE A 30 -24.12 -17.79 -7.13
N ALA A 31 -23.81 -16.61 -6.58
CA ALA A 31 -23.42 -15.45 -7.37
C ALA A 31 -22.23 -15.87 -8.23
N HIS A 32 -22.34 -15.68 -9.55
CA HIS A 32 -21.30 -16.00 -10.49
C HIS A 32 -20.11 -15.07 -10.24
N VAL A 33 -19.14 -15.50 -9.43
CA VAL A 33 -17.91 -14.74 -9.17
C VAL A 33 -17.22 -14.50 -10.52
N PRO A 34 -16.94 -13.24 -10.90
CA PRO A 34 -16.29 -12.94 -12.17
C PRO A 34 -14.87 -13.54 -12.19
N PRO A 35 -14.33 -13.85 -13.39
CA PRO A 35 -12.96 -14.33 -13.50
C PRO A 35 -11.97 -13.25 -13.00
N PRO A 36 -10.82 -13.65 -12.43
CA PRO A 36 -9.81 -12.69 -11.99
C PRO A 36 -9.34 -11.79 -13.13
N ILE A 37 -9.22 -10.49 -12.86
CA ILE A 37 -8.71 -9.51 -13.83
C ILE A 37 -7.22 -9.80 -14.06
N GLN A 38 -6.79 -9.88 -15.32
CA GLN A 38 -5.38 -10.10 -15.63
C GLN A 38 -4.51 -8.90 -15.20
N ALA A 39 -3.37 -9.19 -14.56
CA ALA A 39 -2.42 -8.15 -14.20
C ALA A 39 -1.89 -7.38 -15.41
N ARG A 40 -1.67 -6.07 -15.23
CA ARG A 40 -1.06 -5.17 -16.22
C ARG A 40 -0.20 -4.10 -15.55
N VAL A 41 0.81 -3.62 -16.28
CA VAL A 41 1.59 -2.43 -15.94
C VAL A 41 0.85 -1.19 -16.44
N HIS A 42 0.89 -0.13 -15.66
CA HIS A 42 0.35 1.18 -16.06
C HIS A 42 1.46 2.13 -16.48
N ASP A 43 1.16 2.95 -17.49
CA ASP A 43 2.04 4.03 -17.90
C ASP A 43 1.95 5.20 -16.91
N LEU A 44 3.12 5.70 -16.48
CA LEU A 44 3.17 6.74 -15.46
C LEU A 44 2.64 8.08 -15.99
N ASP A 45 2.88 8.42 -17.25
CA ASP A 45 2.41 9.68 -17.82
C ASP A 45 0.89 9.66 -17.99
N GLU A 46 0.30 8.53 -18.39
CA GLU A 46 -1.15 8.34 -18.44
C GLU A 46 -1.79 8.48 -17.06
N LEU A 47 -1.22 7.85 -16.02
CA LEU A 47 -1.76 7.95 -14.67
C LEU A 47 -1.62 9.38 -14.11
N LEU A 48 -0.47 10.04 -14.31
CA LEU A 48 -0.27 11.44 -13.88
C LEU A 48 -1.23 12.40 -14.59
N ALA A 49 -1.54 12.16 -15.87
CA ALA A 49 -2.49 12.96 -16.63
C ALA A 49 -3.95 12.81 -16.14
N SER A 50 -4.25 11.74 -15.40
CA SER A 50 -5.56 11.51 -14.78
C SER A 50 -5.73 12.14 -13.40
N LEU A 51 -4.69 12.79 -12.86
CA LEU A 51 -4.77 13.46 -11.58
C LEU A 51 -5.66 14.72 -11.67
N PRO A 52 -6.44 15.03 -10.63
CA PRO A 52 -7.14 16.31 -10.54
C PRO A 52 -6.13 17.46 -10.35
N ASP A 53 -6.58 18.69 -10.52
CA ASP A 53 -5.79 19.90 -10.26
C ASP A 53 -5.55 20.17 -8.76
N LYS A 54 -6.21 19.43 -7.87
CA LYS A 54 -6.07 19.54 -6.43
C LYS A 54 -6.17 18.16 -5.77
N LEU A 55 -5.27 17.90 -4.83
CA LEU A 55 -5.33 16.74 -3.93
C LEU A 55 -5.54 17.23 -2.50
N SER A 56 -6.67 16.86 -1.89
CA SER A 56 -6.81 16.97 -0.43
C SER A 56 -6.12 15.78 0.25
N PHE A 57 -5.37 16.04 1.32
CA PHE A 57 -4.57 15.03 2.02
C PHE A 57 -4.73 15.11 3.54
N SER A 58 -4.48 13.98 4.21
CA SER A 58 -4.12 13.91 5.63
C SER A 58 -2.71 13.39 5.82
N THR A 59 -2.12 13.67 6.98
CA THR A 59 -0.77 13.21 7.35
C THR A 59 -0.83 12.21 8.49
N LEU A 60 -0.37 10.98 8.23
CA LEU A 60 -0.19 9.96 9.26
C LEU A 60 1.10 10.23 10.04
N ALA A 61 0.97 10.63 11.31
CA ALA A 61 2.07 10.72 12.25
C ALA A 61 2.23 9.40 13.00
N LEU A 62 3.35 8.70 12.79
CA LEU A 62 3.62 7.40 13.40
C LEU A 62 4.91 7.43 14.21
N THR A 63 4.89 6.76 15.35
CA THR A 63 6.03 6.59 16.24
C THR A 63 6.23 5.10 16.51
N SER A 64 7.43 4.60 16.24
CA SER A 64 7.84 3.24 16.61
C SER A 64 8.05 3.09 18.12
N PRO A 65 7.99 1.87 18.69
CA PRO A 65 8.33 1.62 20.10
C PRO A 65 9.68 2.21 20.55
N LYS A 66 10.70 2.19 19.69
CA LYS A 66 12.01 2.81 19.95
C LYS A 66 12.05 4.34 19.81
N GLY A 67 10.92 4.98 19.52
CA GLY A 67 10.80 6.44 19.45
C GLY A 67 11.18 7.06 18.11
N PHE A 68 11.46 6.28 17.06
CA PHE A 68 11.61 6.82 15.70
C PHE A 68 10.26 7.26 15.16
N THR A 69 10.20 8.45 14.56
CA THR A 69 8.98 9.06 14.06
C THR A 69 8.99 9.24 12.55
N THR A 70 7.81 9.26 11.94
CA THR A 70 7.62 9.66 10.54
C THR A 70 6.29 10.37 10.35
N ARG A 71 6.18 11.10 9.25
CA ARG A 71 4.97 11.76 8.78
C ARG A 71 4.75 11.37 7.33
N LEU A 72 3.67 10.64 7.07
CA LEU A 72 3.36 10.11 5.74
C LEU A 72 2.05 10.73 5.26
N PRO A 73 2.11 11.65 4.28
CA PRO A 73 0.90 12.20 3.70
C PRO A 73 0.22 11.18 2.80
N ARG A 74 -1.11 11.19 2.82
CA ARG A 74 -1.95 10.36 1.97
C ARG A 74 -3.18 11.15 1.56
N ARG A 75 -3.69 10.84 0.38
CA ARG A 75 -4.91 11.42 -0.16
C ARG A 75 -6.10 11.07 0.73
N GLU A 76 -6.97 12.04 0.90
CA GLU A 76 -8.22 11.90 1.63
C GLU A 76 -9.24 11.08 0.84
N ILE A 77 -9.99 10.23 1.53
CA ILE A 77 -10.97 9.35 0.86
C ILE A 77 -12.14 10.16 0.28
N PHE A 78 -12.54 11.25 0.94
CA PHE A 78 -13.58 12.11 0.40
C PHE A 78 -13.15 12.75 -0.94
N ASP A 79 -11.86 13.03 -1.12
CA ASP A 79 -11.33 13.62 -2.34
C ASP A 79 -11.33 12.59 -3.48
N VAL A 80 -11.03 11.32 -3.17
CA VAL A 80 -11.21 10.19 -4.09
C VAL A 80 -12.67 10.06 -4.52
N ARG A 81 -13.63 10.12 -3.58
CA ARG A 81 -15.07 10.06 -3.88
C ARG A 81 -15.49 11.19 -4.80
N VAL A 82 -15.03 12.43 -4.55
CA VAL A 82 -15.36 13.59 -5.38
C VAL A 82 -14.84 13.42 -6.81
N GLN A 83 -13.60 12.94 -6.99
CA GLN A 83 -13.06 12.67 -8.33
C GLN A 83 -13.89 11.62 -9.07
N LEU A 84 -14.18 10.48 -8.42
CA LEU A 84 -14.99 9.42 -9.00
C LEU A 84 -16.39 9.91 -9.42
N MET A 85 -17.06 10.69 -8.58
CA MET A 85 -18.35 11.30 -8.91
C MET A 85 -18.26 12.30 -10.07
N ALA A 86 -17.14 13.01 -10.22
CA ALA A 86 -16.93 13.96 -11.30
C ALA A 86 -16.60 13.28 -12.65
N GLU A 87 -15.97 12.11 -12.61
CA GLU A 87 -15.64 11.29 -13.78
C GLU A 87 -16.79 10.37 -14.22
N ASP A 88 -17.83 10.20 -13.40
CA ASP A 88 -18.99 9.37 -13.70
C ASP A 88 -19.78 9.92 -14.90
N ASP A 89 -19.77 9.15 -15.99
CA ASP A 89 -20.53 9.42 -17.21
C ASP A 89 -21.85 8.61 -17.28
N GLY A 90 -22.18 7.86 -16.22
CA GLY A 90 -23.35 7.00 -16.11
C GLY A 90 -23.20 5.64 -16.78
N SER A 91 -22.00 5.26 -17.24
CA SER A 91 -21.75 3.97 -17.92
C SER A 91 -21.42 2.81 -16.97
N GLN A 92 -21.01 3.10 -15.72
CA GLN A 92 -20.66 2.09 -14.73
C GLN A 92 -21.76 1.92 -13.69
N GLU A 93 -22.09 0.66 -13.36
CA GLU A 93 -23.19 0.35 -12.43
C GLU A 93 -22.89 0.75 -10.97
N ASN A 94 -21.62 0.81 -10.55
CA ASN A 94 -21.25 1.25 -9.21
C ASN A 94 -19.86 1.91 -9.15
N VAL A 95 -19.80 3.21 -9.51
CA VAL A 95 -18.57 4.01 -9.48
C VAL A 95 -17.98 4.18 -8.08
N LEU A 96 -18.78 4.00 -7.03
CA LEU A 96 -18.37 4.13 -5.62
C LEU A 96 -18.15 2.77 -4.95
N ALA A 97 -18.10 1.68 -5.72
CA ALA A 97 -17.80 0.35 -5.20
C ALA A 97 -16.50 0.38 -4.38
N GLY A 98 -16.58 -0.08 -3.13
CA GLY A 98 -15.44 -0.09 -2.21
C GLY A 98 -15.20 1.19 -1.39
N LEU A 99 -15.98 2.24 -1.65
CA LEU A 99 -16.05 3.47 -0.83
C LEU A 99 -17.31 3.51 0.05
N GLU A 100 -18.20 2.55 -0.13
CA GLU A 100 -19.37 2.27 0.72
C GLU A 100 -19.00 1.35 1.91
N ASN A 101 -19.98 0.88 2.69
CA ASN A 101 -19.76 0.09 3.92
C ASN A 101 -19.41 -1.40 3.68
N THR A 102 -18.97 -1.78 2.48
CA THR A 102 -18.57 -3.16 2.16
C THR A 102 -17.15 -3.17 1.62
N ASP A 103 -16.24 -3.73 2.41
CA ASP A 103 -14.80 -3.57 2.18
C ASP A 103 -14.22 -4.58 1.18
N LEU A 104 -14.91 -5.71 0.94
CA LEU A 104 -14.45 -6.77 0.03
C LEU A 104 -15.60 -7.35 -0.81
N GLN A 105 -15.37 -7.44 -2.12
CA GLN A 105 -16.16 -8.19 -3.09
C GLN A 105 -15.21 -8.97 -4.00
N THR A 106 -15.12 -10.29 -3.82
CA THR A 106 -14.12 -11.13 -4.49
C THR A 106 -14.14 -10.93 -6.01
N ASN A 107 -12.96 -10.67 -6.58
CA ASN A 107 -12.70 -10.36 -7.99
C ASN A 107 -13.39 -9.09 -8.55
N ILE A 108 -14.11 -8.33 -7.72
CA ILE A 108 -14.77 -7.07 -8.10
C ILE A 108 -14.05 -5.90 -7.46
N TYR A 109 -13.88 -5.94 -6.14
CA TYR A 109 -13.14 -4.98 -5.35
C TYR A 109 -12.51 -5.67 -4.14
N GLU A 110 -11.19 -5.75 -4.12
CA GLU A 110 -10.43 -6.42 -3.04
C GLU A 110 -9.87 -5.44 -1.99
N GLY A 111 -10.56 -4.31 -1.75
CA GLY A 111 -10.08 -3.27 -0.83
C GLY A 111 -9.11 -2.28 -1.48
N GLY A 112 -8.46 -1.45 -0.64
CA GLY A 112 -7.32 -0.62 -1.05
C GLY A 112 -7.53 0.89 -1.04
N TYR A 113 -8.79 1.39 -1.00
CA TYR A 113 -9.05 2.81 -0.78
C TYR A 113 -8.71 3.26 0.64
N LYS A 114 -9.11 2.46 1.63
CA LYS A 114 -8.82 2.69 3.04
C LYS A 114 -7.51 2.05 3.44
N THR A 115 -6.91 2.56 4.52
CA THR A 115 -5.65 2.01 5.07
C THR A 115 -5.95 1.04 6.19
N TRP A 116 -5.48 -0.20 6.05
CA TRP A 116 -5.60 -1.21 7.09
C TRP A 116 -4.59 -1.02 8.22
N GLU A 117 -4.98 -1.36 9.44
CA GLU A 117 -4.14 -1.24 10.65
C GLU A 117 -2.80 -1.97 10.57
N CYS A 118 -2.74 -3.16 9.93
CA CYS A 118 -1.48 -3.89 9.72
C CYS A 118 -0.47 -3.10 8.88
N SER A 119 -0.92 -2.17 8.04
CA SER A 119 0.00 -1.33 7.25
C SER A 119 0.73 -0.34 8.15
N LEU A 120 0.08 0.12 9.22
CA LEU A 120 0.69 0.99 10.23
C LEU A 120 1.69 0.22 11.09
N ASP A 121 1.37 -1.03 11.45
CA ASP A 121 2.30 -1.92 12.15
C ASP A 121 3.57 -2.16 11.34
N LEU A 122 3.42 -2.41 10.03
CA LEU A 122 4.54 -2.62 9.12
C LEU A 122 5.42 -1.36 9.00
N VAL A 123 4.83 -0.17 8.99
CA VAL A 123 5.56 1.11 9.01
C VAL A 123 6.33 1.27 10.32
N LYS A 124 5.70 1.03 11.47
CA LYS A 124 6.35 1.10 12.79
C LYS A 124 7.55 0.13 12.84
N PHE A 125 7.42 -1.07 12.29
CA PHE A 125 8.50 -2.05 12.19
C PHE A 125 9.65 -1.57 11.29
N LEU A 126 9.32 -1.09 10.08
CA LEU A 126 10.30 -0.59 9.11
C LEU A 126 11.04 0.65 9.62
N LEU A 127 10.42 1.48 10.46
CA LEU A 127 11.08 2.62 11.11
C LEU A 127 12.22 2.19 12.03
N GLU A 128 12.05 1.09 12.76
CA GLU A 128 13.09 0.61 13.67
C GLU A 128 14.20 -0.13 12.95
N ARG A 129 13.85 -0.88 11.90
CA ARG A 129 14.81 -1.78 11.24
C ARG A 129 15.53 -1.13 10.05
N GLY A 130 14.84 -0.20 9.39
CA GLY A 130 15.29 0.49 8.18
C GLY A 130 15.60 -0.46 7.01
N PRO A 131 15.79 0.08 5.80
CA PRO A 131 16.18 -0.72 4.63
C PRO A 131 17.68 -1.06 4.57
N ARG A 132 18.49 -0.66 5.57
CA ARG A 132 19.96 -0.65 5.45
C ARG A 132 20.78 -1.09 6.66
N LYS A 133 20.21 -1.22 7.86
CA LYS A 133 21.02 -1.56 9.05
C LYS A 133 20.50 -2.70 9.91
N ASP A 134 19.20 -2.96 9.98
CA ASP A 134 18.68 -4.01 10.87
C ASP A 134 17.58 -4.89 10.25
N LEU A 135 17.35 -4.82 8.93
CA LEU A 135 16.63 -5.87 8.21
C LEU A 135 17.63 -7.00 7.91
N ASP A 136 17.90 -7.80 8.95
CA ASP A 136 18.99 -8.78 9.07
C ASP A 136 19.39 -9.41 7.71
N ASP A 137 20.65 -9.23 7.31
CA ASP A 137 21.31 -9.75 6.09
C ASP A 137 21.07 -9.03 4.75
N LEU A 138 20.14 -8.08 4.61
CA LEU A 138 20.01 -7.26 3.39
C LEU A 138 20.99 -6.07 3.41
N VAL A 139 22.18 -6.24 2.80
CA VAL A 139 23.25 -5.23 2.74
C VAL A 139 22.77 -3.90 2.10
N ARG A 140 21.85 -3.98 1.13
CA ARG A 140 21.19 -2.82 0.49
C ARG A 140 19.97 -3.29 -0.29
N VAL A 141 18.78 -2.84 0.07
CA VAL A 141 17.57 -3.06 -0.76
C VAL A 141 17.69 -2.28 -2.07
N ASN A 142 17.45 -2.94 -3.19
CA ASN A 142 17.42 -2.35 -4.53
C ASN A 142 15.99 -2.25 -5.07
N HIS A 143 15.13 -3.18 -4.67
CA HIS A 143 13.78 -3.31 -5.19
C HIS A 143 12.81 -3.55 -4.04
N VAL A 144 11.87 -2.63 -3.85
CA VAL A 144 10.73 -2.79 -2.95
C VAL A 144 9.55 -3.24 -3.78
N ILE A 145 8.90 -4.33 -3.38
CA ILE A 145 7.66 -4.81 -3.96
C ILE A 145 6.60 -4.77 -2.87
N GLU A 146 5.51 -4.04 -3.06
CA GLU A 146 4.35 -4.11 -2.17
C GLU A 146 3.17 -4.73 -2.93
N LEU A 147 2.73 -5.90 -2.46
CA LEU A 147 1.60 -6.63 -3.02
C LEU A 147 0.35 -6.33 -2.17
N GLY A 148 -0.75 -5.97 -2.82
CA GLY A 148 -1.93 -5.46 -2.14
C GLY A 148 -1.65 -4.09 -1.56
N CYS A 149 -1.06 -3.20 -2.37
CA CYS A 149 -0.46 -1.98 -1.84
C CYS A 149 -1.47 -0.96 -1.31
N GLY A 150 -2.70 -0.89 -1.84
CA GLY A 150 -3.67 0.11 -1.39
C GLY A 150 -3.10 1.54 -1.38
N SER A 151 -3.13 2.17 -0.21
CA SER A 151 -2.54 3.48 0.05
C SER A 151 -1.00 3.52 0.09
N ALA A 152 -0.34 2.37 0.01
CA ALA A 152 1.10 2.13 -0.09
C ALA A 152 1.93 2.71 1.06
N VAL A 153 1.33 2.93 2.23
CA VAL A 153 1.97 3.62 3.37
C VAL A 153 3.34 3.01 3.75
N PRO A 154 3.52 1.67 3.81
CA PRO A 154 4.84 1.06 4.00
C PRO A 154 5.86 1.49 2.94
N SER A 155 5.48 1.46 1.66
CA SER A 155 6.33 1.93 0.56
C SER A 155 6.58 3.43 0.58
N LEU A 156 5.62 4.27 1.01
CA LEU A 156 5.82 5.72 1.12
C LEU A 156 6.96 6.07 2.09
N LEU A 157 7.06 5.35 3.21
CA LEU A 157 8.18 5.49 4.14
C LEU A 157 9.52 5.24 3.44
N LEU A 158 9.63 4.11 2.74
CA LEU A 158 10.85 3.72 2.05
C LEU A 158 11.15 4.66 0.87
N PHE A 159 10.13 5.16 0.19
CA PHE A 159 10.23 6.12 -0.91
C PHE A 159 10.75 7.48 -0.44
N GLN A 160 10.19 8.03 0.66
CA GLN A 160 10.72 9.26 1.26
C GLN A 160 12.15 9.08 1.76
N TYR A 161 12.48 7.92 2.34
CA TYR A 161 13.84 7.60 2.73
C TYR A 161 14.77 7.60 1.50
N ALA A 162 14.33 7.03 0.37
CA ALA A 162 15.06 7.02 -0.89
C ALA A 162 15.37 8.43 -1.38
N LEU A 163 14.34 9.29 -1.43
CA LEU A 163 14.44 10.67 -1.89
C LEU A 163 15.42 11.47 -1.03
N LYS A 164 15.23 11.45 0.30
CA LYS A 164 16.07 12.19 1.25
C LYS A 164 17.53 11.75 1.23
N ASN A 165 17.80 10.48 0.94
CA ASN A 165 19.16 9.91 0.92
C ASN A 165 19.73 9.72 -0.49
N GLN A 166 19.03 10.18 -1.53
CA GLN A 166 19.40 10.04 -2.94
C GLN A 166 19.74 8.60 -3.34
N LEU A 167 18.83 7.67 -3.04
CA LEU A 167 19.02 6.24 -3.30
C LEU A 167 18.23 5.80 -4.51
N SER A 168 18.96 5.33 -5.53
CA SER A 168 18.34 4.62 -6.65
C SER A 168 17.75 3.29 -6.17
N MET A 169 16.45 3.13 -6.43
CA MET A 169 15.62 1.98 -6.05
C MET A 169 14.47 1.79 -7.03
N ILE A 170 14.00 0.56 -7.16
CA ILE A 170 12.78 0.22 -7.89
C ILE A 170 11.66 0.03 -6.87
N PHE A 171 10.49 0.60 -7.14
CA PHE A 171 9.25 0.35 -6.38
C PHE A 171 8.26 -0.33 -7.32
N THR A 172 7.89 -1.57 -7.02
CA THR A 172 6.76 -2.25 -7.66
C THR A 172 5.58 -2.25 -6.71
N LEU A 173 4.55 -1.49 -7.03
CA LEU A 173 3.35 -1.39 -6.19
C LEU A 173 2.20 -2.02 -6.97
N ALA A 174 1.65 -3.10 -6.41
CA ALA A 174 0.63 -3.89 -7.06
C ALA A 174 -0.64 -3.93 -6.22
N ASP A 175 -1.76 -3.55 -6.82
CA ASP A 175 -3.09 -3.72 -6.22
C ASP A 175 -3.98 -4.55 -7.15
N TYR A 176 -5.08 -5.11 -6.66
CA TYR A 176 -6.04 -5.75 -7.55
C TYR A 176 -6.76 -4.69 -8.42
N ASN A 177 -7.08 -3.55 -7.83
CA ASN A 177 -7.95 -2.54 -8.43
C ASN A 177 -7.13 -1.48 -9.16
N ALA A 178 -7.42 -1.28 -10.46
CA ALA A 178 -6.76 -0.23 -11.25
C ALA A 178 -7.03 1.17 -10.71
N ASP A 179 -8.24 1.41 -10.21
CA ASP A 179 -8.62 2.70 -9.64
C ASP A 179 -7.90 2.97 -8.31
N VAL A 180 -7.58 1.96 -7.50
CA VAL A 180 -6.76 2.16 -6.29
C VAL A 180 -5.36 2.65 -6.67
N VAL A 181 -4.75 2.05 -7.68
CA VAL A 181 -3.42 2.48 -8.19
C VAL A 181 -3.46 3.93 -8.68
N ARG A 182 -4.50 4.26 -9.48
CA ARG A 182 -4.68 5.57 -10.10
C ARG A 182 -5.05 6.67 -9.10
N LEU A 183 -6.00 6.39 -8.22
CA LEU A 183 -6.64 7.38 -7.35
C LEU A 183 -6.02 7.46 -5.96
N VAL A 184 -5.25 6.47 -5.53
CA VAL A 184 -4.69 6.41 -4.18
C VAL A 184 -3.18 6.24 -4.20
N THR A 185 -2.70 5.14 -4.78
CA THR A 185 -1.27 4.77 -4.73
C THR A 185 -0.38 5.84 -5.37
N LEU A 186 -0.67 6.26 -6.60
CA LEU A 186 0.11 7.29 -7.29
C LEU A 186 -0.02 8.68 -6.64
N PRO A 187 -1.22 9.21 -6.34
CA PRO A 187 -1.36 10.46 -5.60
C PRO A 187 -0.58 10.50 -4.30
N ASN A 188 -0.56 9.39 -3.55
CA ASN A 188 0.21 9.29 -2.31
C ASN A 188 1.72 9.38 -2.54
N LEU A 189 2.24 8.81 -3.64
CA LEU A 189 3.65 8.98 -4.02
C LEU A 189 3.98 10.44 -4.35
N VAL A 190 3.08 11.15 -5.05
CA VAL A 190 3.25 12.58 -5.36
C VAL A 190 3.26 13.41 -4.08
N LEU A 191 2.30 13.17 -3.18
CA LEU A 191 2.23 13.83 -1.87
C LEU A 191 3.49 13.53 -1.03
N ALA A 192 3.92 12.27 -0.99
CA ALA A 192 5.10 11.85 -0.26
C ALA A 192 6.38 12.52 -0.80
N TRP A 193 6.50 12.70 -2.12
CA TRP A 193 7.59 13.46 -2.73
C TRP A 193 7.50 14.97 -2.39
N ALA A 194 6.32 15.57 -2.52
CA ALA A 194 6.11 16.99 -2.22
C ALA A 194 6.47 17.34 -0.76
N ALA A 195 6.26 16.41 0.17
CA ALA A 195 6.70 16.53 1.57
C ALA A 195 8.24 16.50 1.77
N THR A 196 9.01 16.15 0.73
CA THR A 196 10.49 16.09 0.79
C THR A 196 11.18 17.26 0.07
N LEU A 197 10.43 18.19 -0.50
CA LEU A 197 10.98 19.33 -1.22
C LEU A 197 11.84 20.21 -0.30
N SER A 198 12.99 20.64 -0.83
CA SER A 198 13.84 21.64 -0.18
C SER A 198 13.15 23.01 -0.11
N PRO A 199 13.57 23.92 0.79
CA PRO A 199 13.02 25.28 0.87
C PRO A 199 13.07 26.04 -0.47
N GLU A 200 14.15 25.86 -1.25
CA GLU A 200 14.30 26.50 -2.56
C GLU A 200 13.31 25.94 -3.59
N GLN A 201 13.11 24.61 -3.59
CA GLN A 201 12.11 23.97 -4.44
C GLN A 201 10.70 24.38 -4.04
N ASN A 202 10.39 24.46 -2.74
CA ASN A 202 9.10 24.93 -2.24
C ASN A 202 8.82 26.37 -2.70
N ALA A 203 9.77 27.29 -2.53
CA ALA A 203 9.59 28.67 -2.98
C ALA A 203 9.35 28.80 -4.49
N THR A 204 9.83 27.84 -5.28
CA THR A 204 9.69 27.83 -6.74
C THR A 204 8.40 27.14 -7.20
N LEU A 205 8.09 25.97 -6.65
CA LEU A 205 6.98 25.10 -7.09
C LEU A 205 5.68 25.36 -6.34
N LEU A 206 5.77 25.84 -5.09
CA LEU A 206 4.65 26.03 -4.17
C LEU A 206 4.78 27.41 -3.49
N PRO A 207 4.71 28.52 -4.26
CA PRO A 207 4.97 29.88 -3.75
C PRO A 207 3.97 30.32 -2.66
N ASP A 208 2.75 29.76 -2.67
CA ASP A 208 1.72 30.02 -1.66
C ASP A 208 1.93 29.22 -0.36
N GLY A 209 2.98 28.40 -0.30
CA GLY A 209 3.35 27.58 0.85
C GLY A 209 3.13 26.09 0.62
N ASN A 210 3.97 25.28 1.27
CA ASN A 210 3.84 23.82 1.27
C ASN A 210 3.41 23.34 2.67
N LEU A 211 2.13 22.97 2.80
CA LEU A 211 1.57 22.47 4.06
C LEU A 211 2.19 21.12 4.47
N LEU A 212 2.72 20.36 3.51
CA LEU A 212 3.37 19.07 3.74
C LEU A 212 4.76 19.21 4.40
N SER A 213 5.42 20.36 4.27
CA SER A 213 6.79 20.56 4.80
C SER A 213 6.82 21.01 6.26
N ASN A 214 5.73 21.59 6.77
CA ASN A 214 5.76 22.33 8.03
C ASN A 214 5.46 21.47 9.27
N GLY A 215 5.03 20.22 9.10
CA GLY A 215 4.89 19.25 10.19
C GLY A 215 3.78 19.52 11.22
N ASP A 216 3.17 20.71 11.22
CA ASP A 216 2.13 21.10 12.16
C ASP A 216 0.72 20.81 11.65
N GLU A 217 0.53 20.66 10.34
CA GLU A 217 -0.78 20.43 9.75
C GLU A 217 -1.05 18.94 9.53
N GLU A 218 -2.22 18.50 10.02
CA GLU A 218 -2.70 17.12 9.84
C GLU A 218 -3.47 16.96 8.53
N HIS A 219 -4.07 18.02 8.00
CA HIS A 219 -4.84 18.03 6.75
C HIS A 219 -4.47 19.24 5.90
N GLY A 220 -4.58 19.12 4.57
CA GLY A 220 -4.35 20.24 3.68
C GLY A 220 -4.70 19.92 2.23
N ASP A 221 -4.45 20.90 1.35
CA ASP A 221 -4.61 20.78 -0.09
C ASP A 221 -3.26 20.98 -0.79
N LEU A 222 -2.97 20.13 -1.78
CA LEU A 222 -1.88 20.32 -2.74
C LEU A 222 -2.49 20.61 -4.12
N TYR A 223 -2.28 21.81 -4.64
CA TYR A 223 -2.65 22.17 -6.00
C TYR A 223 -1.59 21.66 -6.98
N LEU A 224 -2.01 20.87 -7.97
CA LEU A 224 -1.14 20.24 -8.95
C LEU A 224 -1.09 21.09 -10.22
N THR A 225 0.09 21.64 -10.51
CA THR A 225 0.38 22.30 -11.78
C THR A 225 1.20 21.38 -12.69
N PRO A 226 1.22 21.62 -14.02
CA PRO A 226 2.10 20.89 -14.93
C PRO A 226 3.59 20.95 -14.52
N GLU A 227 4.03 22.05 -13.93
CA GLU A 227 5.39 22.23 -13.41
C GLU A 227 5.68 21.29 -12.24
N ILE A 228 4.73 21.12 -11.31
CA ILE A 228 4.84 20.18 -10.19
C ILE A 228 4.97 18.75 -10.69
N LEU A 229 4.10 18.32 -11.62
CA LEU A 229 4.15 16.96 -12.19
C LEU A 229 5.45 16.73 -12.99
N THR A 230 5.93 17.77 -13.69
CA THR A 230 7.22 17.72 -14.40
C THR A 230 8.38 17.59 -13.41
N ALA A 231 8.37 18.36 -12.33
CA ALA A 231 9.39 18.29 -11.29
C ALA A 231 9.39 16.94 -10.56
N PHE A 232 8.23 16.35 -10.31
CA PHE A 232 8.11 14.99 -9.75
C PHE A 232 8.82 13.97 -10.64
N LYS A 233 8.49 13.95 -11.93
CA LYS A 233 9.14 13.05 -12.91
C LYS A 233 10.65 13.28 -13.00
N GLN A 234 11.07 14.55 -12.98
CA GLN A 234 12.48 14.89 -13.02
C GLN A 234 13.22 14.41 -11.76
N GLN A 235 12.59 14.51 -10.58
CA GLN A 235 13.16 13.98 -9.34
C GLN A 235 13.33 12.46 -9.40
N LEU A 236 12.32 11.73 -9.90
CA LEU A 236 12.42 10.28 -10.08
C LEU A 236 13.62 9.90 -10.95
N GLN A 237 13.79 10.57 -12.09
CA GLN A 237 14.91 10.33 -13.00
C GLN A 237 16.27 10.67 -12.36
N GLN A 238 16.38 11.82 -11.69
CA GLN A 238 17.62 12.29 -11.07
C GLN A 238 18.09 11.36 -9.94
N THR A 239 17.18 10.88 -9.11
CA THR A 239 17.50 9.96 -8.00
C THR A 239 17.68 8.52 -8.49
N GLY A 240 17.23 8.20 -9.72
CA GLY A 240 17.20 6.83 -10.23
C GLY A 240 16.12 5.98 -9.56
N LEU A 241 14.97 6.59 -9.26
CA LEU A 241 13.78 5.93 -8.73
C LEU A 241 12.91 5.48 -9.89
N THR A 242 12.58 4.19 -9.92
CA THR A 242 11.68 3.61 -10.92
C THR A 242 10.38 3.18 -10.25
N LEU A 243 9.25 3.62 -10.79
CA LEU A 243 7.92 3.20 -10.36
C LEU A 243 7.36 2.18 -11.37
N ASN A 244 7.07 0.98 -10.90
CA ASN A 244 6.39 -0.07 -11.65
C ASN A 244 5.02 -0.31 -11.02
N LEU A 245 4.00 0.36 -11.53
CA LEU A 245 2.66 0.37 -10.96
C LEU A 245 1.81 -0.70 -11.66
N LEU A 246 1.27 -1.64 -10.89
CA LEU A 246 0.56 -2.81 -11.41
C LEU A 246 -0.88 -2.83 -10.87
N SER A 247 -1.84 -3.20 -11.72
CA SER A 247 -3.16 -3.61 -11.26
C SER A 247 -3.55 -4.98 -11.75
N GLY A 248 -4.34 -5.72 -10.98
CA GLY A 248 -5.00 -6.97 -11.35
C GLY A 248 -4.54 -8.15 -10.49
N SER A 249 -5.04 -9.33 -10.82
CA SER A 249 -4.78 -10.57 -10.07
C SER A 249 -3.31 -10.97 -10.12
N TRP A 250 -2.80 -11.45 -8.99
CA TRP A 250 -1.53 -12.16 -8.93
C TRP A 250 -1.58 -13.51 -9.68
N THR A 251 -2.78 -14.00 -10.00
CA THR A 251 -2.97 -15.28 -10.69
C THR A 251 -3.36 -15.07 -12.16
N PRO A 252 -2.84 -15.88 -13.11
CA PRO A 252 -1.79 -16.88 -12.94
C PRO A 252 -0.42 -16.24 -12.61
N THR A 253 0.28 -16.77 -11.61
CA THR A 253 1.52 -16.18 -11.07
C THR A 253 2.59 -15.98 -12.14
N ALA A 254 2.75 -16.91 -13.08
CA ALA A 254 3.69 -16.73 -14.20
C ALA A 254 3.48 -15.41 -14.98
N LYS A 255 2.22 -15.04 -15.23
CA LYS A 255 1.88 -13.81 -15.96
C LYS A 255 2.13 -12.56 -15.13
N PHE A 256 1.80 -12.60 -13.84
CA PHE A 256 2.10 -11.49 -12.94
C PHE A 256 3.61 -11.25 -12.86
N LEU A 257 4.38 -12.32 -12.70
CA LEU A 257 5.82 -12.23 -12.59
C LEU A 257 6.51 -11.67 -13.85
N ASP A 258 5.98 -11.88 -15.05
CA ASP A 258 6.51 -11.29 -16.29
C ASP A 258 6.49 -9.74 -16.26
N LEU A 259 5.65 -9.15 -15.40
CA LEU A 259 5.50 -7.69 -15.24
C LEU A 259 6.39 -7.12 -14.14
N VAL A 260 7.07 -7.97 -13.36
CA VAL A 260 7.90 -7.53 -12.24
C VAL A 260 9.38 -7.56 -12.64
N PRO A 261 10.07 -6.40 -12.66
CA PRO A 261 11.50 -6.32 -12.91
C PRO A 261 12.24 -7.25 -11.95
N SER A 262 13.04 -8.15 -12.48
CA SER A 262 13.81 -9.09 -11.66
C SER A 262 15.11 -9.47 -12.38
N THR A 263 16.22 -9.36 -11.66
CA THR A 263 17.53 -9.89 -12.07
C THR A 263 18.17 -10.54 -10.84
N PRO A 264 19.00 -11.58 -10.99
CA PRO A 264 19.63 -12.26 -9.85
C PRO A 264 20.41 -11.33 -8.91
N GLU A 265 20.89 -10.20 -9.40
CA GLU A 265 21.66 -9.18 -8.67
C GLU A 265 20.80 -8.24 -7.82
N LEU A 266 19.48 -8.21 -7.99
CA LEU A 266 18.61 -7.36 -7.19
C LEU A 266 18.45 -7.95 -5.80
N ASN A 267 18.62 -7.10 -4.79
CA ASN A 267 18.18 -7.37 -3.44
C ASN A 267 16.74 -6.89 -3.28
N THR A 268 15.81 -7.82 -3.14
CA THR A 268 14.36 -7.54 -3.18
C THR A 268 13.74 -7.67 -1.80
N LEU A 269 13.07 -6.61 -1.37
CA LEU A 269 12.21 -6.58 -0.20
C LEU A 269 10.75 -6.62 -0.65
N ILE A 270 10.04 -7.67 -0.26
CA ILE A 270 8.61 -7.83 -0.55
C ILE A 270 7.83 -7.47 0.72
N LEU A 271 6.80 -6.67 0.57
CA LEU A 271 5.91 -6.21 1.62
C LEU A 271 4.49 -6.68 1.30
N GLY A 272 3.76 -7.08 2.33
CA GLY A 272 2.33 -7.34 2.25
C GLY A 272 1.67 -6.99 3.58
N SER A 273 0.50 -6.39 3.50
CA SER A 273 -0.31 -6.06 4.66
C SER A 273 -1.73 -6.54 4.41
N GLU A 274 -2.26 -7.37 5.29
CA GLU A 274 -3.61 -7.93 5.20
C GLU A 274 -3.91 -8.67 3.89
N THR A 275 -2.91 -9.34 3.30
CA THR A 275 -3.03 -10.02 2.00
C THR A 275 -3.49 -11.49 2.11
N ILE A 276 -3.60 -12.03 3.33
CA ILE A 276 -3.87 -13.45 3.60
C ILE A 276 -5.27 -13.73 4.16
N TYR A 277 -6.21 -12.82 3.94
CA TYR A 277 -7.55 -12.82 4.55
C TYR A 277 -8.46 -13.99 4.11
N SER A 278 -8.23 -14.58 2.94
CA SER A 278 -8.99 -15.73 2.46
C SER A 278 -8.08 -16.88 2.02
N PRO A 279 -8.56 -18.15 1.99
CA PRO A 279 -7.80 -19.29 1.48
C PRO A 279 -7.29 -19.12 0.04
N ALA A 280 -8.06 -18.46 -0.82
CA ALA A 280 -7.65 -18.18 -2.20
C ALA A 280 -6.54 -17.12 -2.23
N SER A 281 -6.74 -15.99 -1.55
CA SER A 281 -5.78 -14.88 -1.49
C SER A 281 -4.46 -15.31 -0.87
N LEU A 282 -4.49 -16.05 0.25
CA LEU A 282 -3.26 -16.53 0.91
C LEU A 282 -2.48 -17.51 0.02
N THR A 283 -3.18 -18.35 -0.78
CA THR A 283 -2.52 -19.30 -1.69
C THR A 283 -1.82 -18.57 -2.84
N ALA A 284 -2.54 -17.63 -3.47
CA ALA A 284 -2.00 -16.81 -4.55
C ALA A 284 -0.84 -15.92 -4.08
N PHE A 285 -0.97 -15.32 -2.89
CA PHE A 285 0.06 -14.50 -2.26
C PHE A 285 1.32 -15.32 -1.95
N ALA A 286 1.17 -16.47 -1.28
CA ALA A 286 2.29 -17.36 -0.94
C ALA A 286 3.03 -17.85 -2.20
N GLU A 287 2.31 -18.23 -3.26
CA GLU A 287 2.91 -18.61 -4.54
C GLU A 287 3.72 -17.46 -5.15
N THR A 288 3.15 -16.26 -5.13
CA THR A 288 3.75 -15.07 -5.75
C THR A 288 5.00 -14.61 -5.01
N ILE A 289 4.98 -14.50 -3.68
CA ILE A 289 6.16 -14.07 -2.91
C ILE A 289 7.30 -15.08 -3.03
N VAL A 290 7.01 -16.39 -3.01
CA VAL A 290 8.04 -17.43 -3.14
C VAL A 290 8.65 -17.41 -4.54
N ALA A 291 7.82 -17.28 -5.58
CA ALA A 291 8.31 -17.22 -6.94
C ALA A 291 9.11 -15.94 -7.24
N LEU A 292 8.76 -14.80 -6.62
CA LEU A 292 9.54 -13.56 -6.69
C LEU A 292 10.90 -13.72 -6.00
N MET A 293 10.93 -14.27 -4.78
CA MET A 293 12.18 -14.52 -4.06
C MET A 293 13.09 -15.50 -4.82
N GLY A 294 12.51 -16.51 -5.49
CA GLY A 294 13.26 -17.46 -6.31
C GLY A 294 13.93 -16.87 -7.56
N ARG A 295 13.60 -15.63 -7.96
CA ARG A 295 14.21 -14.94 -9.11
C ARG A 295 15.44 -14.11 -8.75
N VAL A 296 15.73 -13.95 -7.46
CA VAL A 296 16.80 -13.12 -6.94
C VAL A 296 17.73 -13.90 -6.02
N LYS A 297 18.98 -13.45 -5.86
CA LYS A 297 19.90 -14.08 -4.89
C LYS A 297 19.54 -13.74 -3.45
N THR A 298 18.97 -12.56 -3.22
CA THR A 298 18.62 -12.09 -1.89
C THR A 298 17.22 -11.48 -1.92
N GLY A 299 16.24 -12.30 -1.56
CA GLY A 299 14.84 -11.93 -1.43
C GLY A 299 14.37 -12.14 0.00
N LYS A 300 13.60 -11.19 0.53
CA LYS A 300 12.96 -11.30 1.84
C LYS A 300 11.55 -10.75 1.75
N ALA A 301 10.57 -11.44 2.33
CA ALA A 301 9.23 -10.90 2.47
C ALA A 301 8.90 -10.60 3.93
N ILE A 302 8.30 -9.44 4.19
CA ILE A 302 7.73 -9.08 5.48
C ILE A 302 6.22 -8.91 5.31
N VAL A 303 5.45 -9.65 6.09
CA VAL A 303 3.99 -9.71 5.98
C VAL A 303 3.37 -9.32 7.31
N ALA A 304 2.58 -8.26 7.32
CA ALA A 304 1.75 -7.88 8.46
C ALA A 304 0.34 -8.45 8.27
N ALA A 305 -0.18 -9.18 9.25
CA ALA A 305 -1.49 -9.81 9.13
C ALA A 305 -2.18 -9.99 10.49
N LYS A 306 -3.52 -10.04 10.47
CA LYS A 306 -4.31 -10.60 11.57
C LYS A 306 -4.04 -12.11 11.66
N ARG A 307 -4.04 -12.65 12.88
CA ARG A 307 -3.79 -14.09 13.09
C ARG A 307 -4.86 -14.97 12.46
N VAL A 308 -6.11 -14.51 12.54
CA VAL A 308 -7.29 -15.21 12.04
C VAL A 308 -8.24 -14.17 11.44
N TYR A 309 -8.81 -14.48 10.27
CA TYR A 309 -9.81 -13.66 9.60
C TYR A 309 -11.16 -14.37 9.68
N PHE A 310 -12.02 -13.92 10.59
CA PHE A 310 -13.35 -14.49 10.76
C PHE A 310 -14.25 -14.21 9.54
N GLY A 311 -15.12 -15.15 9.20
CA GLY A 311 -16.01 -15.06 8.03
C GLY A 311 -15.37 -15.46 6.70
N VAL A 312 -14.16 -14.96 6.40
CA VAL A 312 -13.44 -15.22 5.14
C VAL A 312 -12.43 -16.38 5.20
N GLY A 313 -12.00 -16.78 6.40
CA GLY A 313 -11.32 -18.04 6.66
C GLY A 313 -9.79 -18.05 6.52
N GLY A 314 -9.17 -16.91 6.23
CA GLY A 314 -7.72 -16.77 6.22
C GLY A 314 -7.10 -16.88 7.62
N SER A 315 -5.85 -17.36 7.68
CA SER A 315 -5.10 -17.41 8.94
C SER A 315 -3.60 -17.48 8.71
N VAL A 316 -2.84 -17.06 9.71
CA VAL A 316 -1.37 -17.13 9.70
C VAL A 316 -0.89 -18.58 9.63
N ASP A 317 -1.53 -19.51 10.34
CA ASP A 317 -1.13 -20.91 10.33
C ASP A 317 -1.28 -21.55 8.94
N ALA A 318 -2.41 -21.28 8.27
CA ALA A 318 -2.61 -21.72 6.88
C ALA A 318 -1.60 -21.10 5.91
N PHE A 319 -1.26 -19.82 6.10
CA PHE A 319 -0.24 -19.16 5.29
C PHE A 319 1.16 -19.79 5.50
N ARG A 320 1.54 -20.11 6.74
CA ARG A 320 2.80 -20.80 7.05
C ARG A 320 2.86 -22.17 6.38
N GLU A 321 1.77 -22.91 6.36
CA GLU A 321 1.65 -24.18 5.63
C GLU A 321 1.83 -23.99 4.11
N GLN A 322 1.20 -22.98 3.52
CA GLN A 322 1.37 -22.68 2.09
C GLN A 322 2.82 -22.31 1.72
N CYS A 323 3.53 -21.57 2.58
CA CYS A 323 4.95 -21.29 2.42
C CYS A 323 5.80 -22.55 2.53
N ALA A 324 5.56 -23.38 3.55
CA ALA A 324 6.30 -24.63 3.78
C ALA A 324 6.17 -25.59 2.59
N ASN A 325 4.95 -25.72 2.04
CA ASN A 325 4.67 -26.52 0.84
C ASN A 325 5.40 -26.00 -0.42
N ARG A 326 5.96 -24.80 -0.38
CA ARG A 326 6.70 -24.15 -1.47
C ARG A 326 8.19 -23.95 -1.15
N SER A 327 8.74 -24.71 -0.20
CA SER A 327 10.16 -24.60 0.20
C SER A 327 10.55 -23.23 0.74
N ALA A 328 9.64 -22.59 1.47
CA ALA A 328 9.89 -21.37 2.22
C ALA A 328 9.42 -21.52 3.67
N VAL A 329 10.04 -20.79 4.60
CA VAL A 329 9.59 -20.70 5.98
C VAL A 329 9.04 -19.31 6.22
N ALA A 330 7.83 -19.24 6.78
CA ALA A 330 7.29 -18.03 7.38
C ALA A 330 7.40 -18.16 8.91
N TYR A 331 8.27 -17.35 9.52
CA TYR A 331 8.41 -17.27 10.97
C TYR A 331 7.84 -15.97 11.50
N GLU A 332 7.24 -16.05 12.68
CA GLU A 332 6.70 -14.88 13.35
C GLU A 332 7.82 -14.07 13.98
N MET A 333 7.81 -12.77 13.77
CA MET A 333 8.78 -11.83 14.33
C MET A 333 8.27 -11.26 15.65
N GLU A 334 9.15 -11.16 16.64
CA GLU A 334 8.86 -10.43 17.87
C GLU A 334 8.92 -8.91 17.60
N PHE A 335 7.79 -8.23 17.82
CA PHE A 335 7.70 -6.78 17.69
C PHE A 335 6.74 -6.20 18.74
N GLU A 336 7.24 -5.34 19.61
CA GLU A 336 6.47 -4.71 20.70
C GLU A 336 5.50 -3.64 20.20
N GLY A 337 5.60 -3.21 18.93
CA GLY A 337 4.76 -2.17 18.34
C GLY A 337 3.42 -2.64 17.79
N LEU A 338 3.12 -3.94 17.92
CA LEU A 338 1.82 -4.50 17.58
C LEU A 338 0.81 -4.13 18.67
N GLU A 339 -0.30 -3.54 18.28
CA GLU A 339 -1.34 -3.18 19.24
C GLU A 339 -2.09 -4.44 19.69
N THR A 340 -2.56 -4.41 20.94
CA THR A 340 -3.20 -5.56 21.60
C THR A 340 -4.73 -5.51 21.59
N GLY A 341 -5.32 -4.50 20.95
CA GLY A 341 -6.78 -4.37 20.79
C GLY A 341 -7.30 -5.24 19.65
N GLY A 342 -8.56 -5.71 19.77
CA GLY A 342 -9.22 -6.50 18.72
C GLY A 342 -8.58 -7.87 18.45
N VAL A 343 -8.66 -8.31 17.20
CA VAL A 343 -8.04 -9.56 16.74
C VAL A 343 -6.52 -9.41 16.76
N ARG A 344 -5.83 -10.37 17.38
CA ARG A 344 -4.36 -10.36 17.49
C ARG A 344 -3.71 -10.29 16.10
N ARG A 345 -2.82 -9.32 15.92
CA ARG A 345 -2.00 -9.13 14.72
C ARG A 345 -0.60 -9.71 14.92
N CYS A 346 0.11 -9.95 13.83
CA CYS A 346 1.49 -10.42 13.85
C CYS A 346 2.26 -9.91 12.63
N LEU A 347 3.58 -9.95 12.75
CA LEU A 347 4.49 -9.77 11.63
C LEU A 347 5.19 -11.08 11.33
N LEU A 348 5.28 -11.42 10.05
CA LEU A 348 5.92 -12.62 9.56
C LEU A 348 7.08 -12.23 8.67
N GLU A 349 8.21 -12.88 8.84
CA GLU A 349 9.28 -12.87 7.85
C GLU A 349 9.27 -14.19 7.09
N VAL A 350 9.32 -14.10 5.76
CA VAL A 350 9.38 -15.24 4.86
C VAL A 350 10.75 -15.31 4.20
N GLN A 351 11.37 -16.47 4.30
CA GLN A 351 12.68 -16.79 3.71
C GLN A 351 12.61 -18.11 2.93
N MET A 352 13.42 -18.24 1.88
CA MET A 352 13.61 -19.51 1.17
C MET A 352 14.42 -20.49 2.05
N CYS A 353 14.06 -21.77 2.00
CA CYS A 353 14.77 -22.84 2.72
C CYS A 353 16.12 -23.22 2.10
#